data_AF-A0A1S1H8E7-F1
#
_entry.id   AF-A0A1S1H8E7-F1
#
_cell.length_a   1.000
_cell.length_b   1.000
_cell.length_c   1.000
_cell.angle_alpha   90.00
_cell.angle_beta   90.00
_cell.angle_gamma   90.00
#
_symmetry.space_group_name_H-M   'P 1'
#
loop_
_entity.id
_entity.type
_entity.pdbx_description
1 polymer ?
#
loop_
_entity_poly.entity_id
_entity_poly.type
_entity_poly.pdbx_seq_one_letter_code
_entity_poly.pdbx_strand_id
1 'polypeptide(L)'
;MAQPGTGRIDRAMVRALMLSIGQLGDPRIRRVLVKSVTLTLAIFAVTGLVLGWALTGRDPCAIVKGYSCAIGSAEGGIAAALLVILGLWLLFPAIAVGVIGLFSDEVVAAVEERHYPAEAARARPPGWGEALRLGLGSAGRMIGYNLLALPFYLLLLLTAIGPVALFLVVNAIALGRDLDEMVAVRHLDAAARKARLAPTRGGRALTGLVAAGLFMIPVVNLLAPVIGAALATHRFHGSRG
;
A
#
# COMPACT_ATOMS: atom_id res chain seq x y z
N MET A 1 -35.74 -6.55 -19.71
CA MET A 1 -35.71 -6.81 -18.26
C MET A 1 -34.38 -6.28 -17.70
N ALA A 2 -34.40 -5.09 -17.11
CA ALA A 2 -33.20 -4.41 -16.60
C ALA A 2 -32.79 -4.98 -15.24
N GLN A 3 -31.50 -5.34 -15.09
CA GLN A 3 -30.94 -5.91 -13.87
C GLN A 3 -30.91 -4.86 -12.74
N PRO A 4 -31.63 -5.04 -11.61
CA PRO A 4 -31.76 -4.02 -10.57
C PRO A 4 -30.59 -3.96 -9.56
N GLY A 5 -29.48 -4.67 -9.81
CA GLY A 5 -28.38 -4.87 -8.84
C GLY A 5 -27.09 -4.06 -9.09
N THR A 6 -26.71 -3.81 -10.34
CA THR A 6 -25.40 -3.21 -10.70
C THR A 6 -25.32 -1.72 -10.36
N GLY A 7 -26.36 -0.95 -10.71
CA GLY A 7 -26.37 0.50 -10.49
C GLY A 7 -26.43 0.95 -9.02
N ARG A 8 -26.60 0.04 -8.05
CA ARG A 8 -26.55 0.35 -6.61
C ARG A 8 -25.14 0.18 -6.03
N ILE A 9 -24.38 -0.79 -6.55
CA ILE A 9 -23.00 -1.06 -6.17
C ILE A 9 -22.08 0.04 -6.71
N ASP A 10 -22.27 0.45 -7.97
CA ASP A 10 -21.45 1.49 -8.60
C ASP A 10 -21.61 2.84 -7.89
N ARG A 11 -22.83 3.22 -7.52
CA ARG A 11 -23.11 4.46 -6.77
C ARG A 11 -22.55 4.43 -5.35
N ALA A 12 -22.58 3.28 -4.69
CA ALA A 12 -21.98 3.12 -3.36
C ALA A 12 -20.45 3.21 -3.41
N MET A 13 -19.81 2.66 -4.44
CA MET A 13 -18.36 2.72 -4.64
C MET A 13 -17.89 4.12 -5.02
N VAL A 14 -18.58 4.82 -5.92
CA VAL A 14 -18.26 6.21 -6.28
C VAL A 14 -18.44 7.14 -5.07
N ARG A 15 -19.50 6.94 -4.27
CA ARG A 15 -19.72 7.71 -3.04
C ARG A 15 -18.65 7.41 -1.99
N ALA A 16 -18.23 6.16 -1.84
CA ALA A 16 -17.13 5.79 -0.95
C ALA A 16 -15.80 6.42 -1.40
N LEU A 17 -15.50 6.42 -2.70
CA LEU A 17 -14.32 7.07 -3.25
C LEU A 17 -14.32 8.59 -2.99
N MET A 18 -15.45 9.25 -3.24
CA MET A 18 -15.63 10.68 -2.97
C MET A 18 -15.48 11.02 -1.47
N LEU A 19 -16.00 10.16 -0.59
CA LEU A 19 -15.84 10.28 0.87
C LEU A 19 -14.37 10.12 1.28
N SER A 20 -13.65 9.14 0.73
CA SER A 20 -12.24 8.92 1.02
C SER A 20 -11.36 10.09 0.56
N ILE A 21 -11.67 10.72 -0.57
CA ILE A 21 -10.98 11.94 -1.04
C ILE A 21 -11.26 13.11 -0.09
N GLY A 22 -12.51 13.27 0.36
CA GLY A 22 -12.87 14.30 1.36
C GLY A 22 -12.20 14.10 2.71
N GLN A 23 -11.90 12.86 3.08
CA GLN A 23 -11.23 12.51 4.35
C GLN A 23 -9.74 12.88 4.40
N LEU A 24 -9.10 13.16 3.26
CA LEU A 24 -7.70 13.67 3.24
C LEU A 24 -7.55 15.04 3.93
N GLY A 25 -8.65 15.75 4.15
CA GLY A 25 -8.70 16.98 4.94
C GLY A 25 -8.66 16.76 6.46
N ASP A 26 -8.90 15.55 6.96
CA ASP A 26 -8.98 15.27 8.39
C ASP A 26 -7.59 15.47 9.06
N PRO A 27 -7.50 16.26 10.14
CA PRO A 27 -6.24 16.51 10.85
C PRO A 27 -5.56 15.23 11.36
N ARG A 28 -6.30 14.15 11.63
CA ARG A 28 -5.72 12.87 12.04
C ARG A 28 -5.04 12.14 10.87
N ILE A 29 -5.69 12.07 9.71
CA ILE A 29 -5.11 11.47 8.50
C ILE A 29 -3.91 12.29 8.03
N ARG A 30 -4.00 13.63 8.09
CA ARG A 30 -2.86 14.52 7.84
C ARG A 30 -1.71 14.26 8.80
N ARG A 31 -1.96 13.99 10.08
CA ARG A 31 -0.90 13.68 11.05
C ARG A 31 -0.19 12.37 10.71
N VAL A 32 -0.92 11.34 10.29
CA VAL A 32 -0.33 10.08 9.81
C VAL A 32 0.50 10.34 8.56
N LEU A 33 -0.05 11.05 7.57
CA LEU A 33 0.67 11.42 6.35
C LEU A 33 1.96 12.20 6.65
N VAL A 34 1.90 13.21 7.51
CA VAL A 34 3.06 14.01 7.91
C VAL A 34 4.09 13.15 8.63
N LYS A 35 3.69 12.31 9.59
CA LYS A 35 4.61 11.37 10.24
C LYS A 35 5.31 10.47 9.23
N SER A 36 4.55 9.92 8.28
CA SER A 36 5.09 9.06 7.22
C SER A 36 6.08 9.79 6.34
N VAL A 37 5.73 11.00 5.88
CA VAL A 37 6.59 11.83 5.04
C VAL A 37 7.85 12.25 5.81
N THR A 38 7.72 12.72 7.05
CA THR A 38 8.85 13.15 7.88
C THR A 38 9.80 11.98 8.19
N LEU A 39 9.28 10.81 8.56
CA LEU A 39 10.12 9.63 8.80
C LEU A 39 10.85 9.20 7.53
N THR A 40 10.15 9.22 6.39
CA THR A 40 10.74 8.90 5.08
C THR A 40 11.88 9.88 4.77
N LEU A 41 11.63 11.19 4.86
CA LEU A 41 12.64 12.23 4.63
C LEU A 41 13.84 12.09 5.57
N ALA A 42 13.62 11.75 6.85
CA ALA A 42 14.69 11.52 7.81
C ALA A 42 15.58 10.34 7.42
N ILE A 43 14.99 9.21 7.01
CA ILE A 43 15.73 8.03 6.53
C ILE A 43 16.59 8.39 5.31
N PHE A 44 16.04 9.14 4.36
CA PHE A 44 16.81 9.58 3.19
C PHE A 44 17.92 10.56 3.53
N ALA A 45 17.67 11.52 4.42
CA ALA A 45 18.68 12.48 4.84
C ALA A 45 19.87 11.76 5.50
N VAL A 46 19.60 10.84 6.42
CA VAL A 46 20.64 10.02 7.07
C VAL A 46 21.37 9.16 6.04
N THR A 47 20.65 8.48 5.15
CA THR A 47 21.25 7.63 4.11
C THR A 47 22.13 8.46 3.17
N GLY A 48 21.68 9.65 2.77
CA GLY A 48 22.41 10.57 1.94
C GLY A 48 23.69 11.09 2.57
N LEU A 49 23.63 11.46 3.85
CA LEU A 49 24.81 11.89 4.62
C LEU A 49 25.82 10.74 4.75
N VAL A 50 25.36 9.54 5.06
CA VAL A 50 26.20 8.33 5.18
C VAL A 50 26.86 7.99 3.83
N LEU A 51 26.10 7.99 2.74
CA LEU A 51 26.62 7.75 1.40
C LEU A 51 27.60 8.84 0.96
N GLY A 52 27.25 10.12 1.17
CA GLY A 52 28.13 11.24 0.83
C GLY A 52 29.46 11.17 1.57
N TRP A 53 29.43 10.89 2.89
CA TRP A 53 30.63 10.65 3.67
C TRP A 53 31.42 9.44 3.15
N ALA A 54 30.75 8.31 2.89
CA ALA A 54 31.39 7.08 2.42
C ALA A 54 32.05 7.20 1.03
N LEU A 55 31.51 8.07 0.18
CA LEU A 55 32.01 8.33 -1.18
C LEU A 55 33.08 9.42 -1.23
N THR A 56 33.23 10.25 -0.18
CA THR A 56 34.20 11.35 -0.18
C THR A 56 35.63 10.81 -0.25
N GLY A 57 36.41 11.26 -1.25
CA GLY A 57 37.80 10.86 -1.44
C GLY A 57 38.01 9.46 -2.03
N ARG A 58 36.93 8.79 -2.46
CA ARG A 58 36.99 7.51 -3.19
C ARG A 58 36.92 7.78 -4.70
N ASP A 59 37.66 7.00 -5.47
CA ASP A 59 37.58 7.02 -6.93
C ASP A 59 36.64 5.90 -7.42
N PRO A 60 35.41 6.21 -7.86
CA PRO A 60 34.46 5.22 -8.36
C PRO A 60 34.91 4.54 -9.67
N CYS A 61 35.87 5.11 -10.39
CA CYS A 61 36.39 4.56 -11.64
C CYS A 61 37.64 3.69 -11.44
N ALA A 62 38.16 3.57 -10.22
CA ALA A 62 39.29 2.70 -9.90
C ALA A 62 39.01 1.19 -10.14
N ILE A 63 37.75 0.82 -10.41
CA ILE A 63 37.35 -0.52 -10.85
C ILE A 63 37.95 -0.86 -12.23
N VAL A 64 38.16 0.14 -13.09
CA VAL A 64 38.81 -0.02 -14.39
C VAL A 64 40.28 0.39 -14.25
N LYS A 65 41.19 -0.57 -14.40
CA LYS A 65 42.64 -0.31 -14.33
C LYS A 65 43.02 0.82 -15.31
N GLY A 66 43.58 1.91 -14.78
CA GLY A 66 44.09 3.04 -15.55
C GLY A 66 43.10 4.19 -15.78
N TYR A 67 41.85 4.07 -15.32
CA TYR A 67 40.90 5.18 -15.30
C TYR A 67 40.80 5.75 -13.88
N SER A 68 40.93 7.07 -13.75
CA SER A 68 40.66 7.77 -12.49
C SER A 68 39.58 8.82 -12.69
N CYS A 69 38.54 8.77 -11.87
CA CYS A 69 37.49 9.76 -11.82
C CYS A 69 37.38 10.24 -10.38
N ALA A 70 38.47 10.84 -9.89
CA ALA A 70 38.55 11.36 -8.53
C ALA A 70 37.47 12.42 -8.33
N ILE A 71 36.50 12.10 -7.47
CA ILE A 71 35.41 12.99 -7.13
C ILE A 71 35.90 13.91 -6.00
N GLY A 72 36.01 15.21 -6.26
CA GLY A 72 36.30 16.19 -5.22
C GLY A 72 35.13 16.37 -4.24
N SER A 73 35.35 17.13 -3.16
CA SER A 73 34.34 17.29 -2.10
C SER A 73 33.06 17.96 -2.58
N ALA A 74 33.15 18.87 -3.55
CA ALA A 74 31.99 19.56 -4.13
C ALA A 74 31.22 18.65 -5.10
N GLU A 75 31.92 17.94 -5.98
CA GLU A 75 31.36 17.01 -6.96
C GLU A 75 30.74 15.79 -6.26
N GLY A 76 31.34 15.35 -5.16
CA GLY A 76 30.82 14.25 -4.32
C GLY A 76 29.56 14.65 -3.58
N GLY A 77 29.48 15.91 -3.12
CA GLY A 77 28.25 16.50 -2.60
C GLY A 77 27.13 16.53 -3.64
N ILE A 78 27.44 16.92 -4.88
CA ILE A 78 26.45 16.95 -5.98
C ILE A 78 26.01 15.54 -6.36
N ALA A 79 26.93 14.59 -6.52
CA ALA A 79 26.62 13.21 -6.85
C ALA A 79 25.79 12.53 -5.74
N ALA A 80 26.14 12.75 -4.47
CA ALA A 80 25.36 12.27 -3.34
C ALA A 80 23.97 12.92 -3.30
N ALA A 81 23.87 14.23 -3.55
CA ALA A 81 22.57 14.92 -3.62
C ALA A 81 21.70 14.36 -4.76
N LEU A 82 22.27 14.11 -5.94
CA LEU A 82 21.55 13.48 -7.06
C LEU A 82 21.11 12.05 -6.74
N LEU A 83 21.96 11.25 -6.11
CA LEU A 83 21.60 9.90 -5.65
C LEU A 83 20.50 9.94 -4.58
N VAL A 84 20.51 10.93 -3.69
CA VAL A 84 19.46 11.14 -2.70
C VAL A 84 18.16 11.59 -3.34
N ILE A 85 18.20 12.50 -4.31
CA ILE A 85 17.01 12.96 -5.05
C ILE A 85 16.42 11.82 -5.87
N LEU A 86 17.26 11.06 -6.58
CA LEU A 86 16.84 9.89 -7.34
C LEU A 86 16.31 8.79 -6.42
N GLY A 87 16.98 8.57 -5.30
CA GLY A 87 16.53 7.68 -4.24
C GLY A 87 15.19 8.12 -3.67
N LEU A 88 15.01 9.40 -3.35
CA LEU A 88 13.74 9.97 -2.91
C LEU A 88 12.68 9.72 -3.96
N TRP A 89 12.92 10.05 -5.22
CA TRP A 89 11.93 9.83 -6.27
C TRP A 89 11.55 8.34 -6.43
N LEU A 90 12.52 7.44 -6.39
CA LEU A 90 12.31 6.01 -6.61
C LEU A 90 11.71 5.29 -5.39
N LEU A 91 12.22 5.57 -4.20
CA LEU A 91 11.92 4.85 -2.97
C LEU A 91 10.86 5.55 -2.10
N PHE A 92 10.60 6.86 -2.28
CA PHE A 92 9.53 7.55 -1.55
C PHE A 92 8.16 6.88 -1.73
N PRO A 93 7.72 6.48 -2.94
CA PRO A 93 6.44 5.78 -3.10
C PRO A 93 6.41 4.46 -2.34
N ALA A 94 7.50 3.68 -2.39
CA ALA A 94 7.59 2.40 -1.70
C ALA A 94 7.55 2.56 -0.17
N ILE A 95 8.31 3.53 0.36
CA ILE A 95 8.35 3.82 1.80
C ILE A 95 7.01 4.38 2.27
N ALA A 96 6.43 5.33 1.55
CA ALA A 96 5.15 5.91 1.95
C ALA A 96 4.01 4.89 1.90
N VAL A 97 3.99 3.99 0.92
CA VAL A 97 3.08 2.83 0.90
C VAL A 97 3.33 1.90 2.09
N GLY A 98 4.59 1.61 2.41
CA GLY A 98 4.95 0.79 3.58
C GLY A 98 4.52 1.42 4.90
N VAL A 99 4.70 2.72 5.07
CA VAL A 99 4.32 3.43 6.30
C VAL A 99 2.81 3.57 6.42
N ILE A 100 2.09 3.90 5.35
CA ILE A 100 0.62 3.93 5.36
C ILE A 100 0.07 2.51 5.54
N GLY A 101 0.75 1.48 5.01
CA GLY A 101 0.51 0.07 5.29
C GLY A 101 0.61 -0.27 6.78
N LEU A 102 1.67 0.20 7.45
CA LEU A 102 1.86 0.06 8.90
C LEU A 102 0.75 0.75 9.71
N PHE A 103 0.25 1.89 9.24
CA PHE A 103 -0.85 2.63 9.89
C PHE A 103 -2.24 2.26 9.38
N SER A 104 -2.38 1.19 8.59
CA SER A 104 -3.68 0.86 8.00
C SER A 104 -4.71 0.43 9.07
N ASP A 105 -4.28 -0.10 10.22
CA ASP A 105 -5.17 -0.32 11.38
C ASP A 105 -5.68 0.99 11.99
N GLU A 106 -4.84 2.04 12.06
CA GLU A 106 -5.26 3.37 12.51
C GLU A 106 -6.30 3.98 11.55
N VAL A 107 -6.17 3.74 10.25
CA VAL A 107 -7.17 4.18 9.26
C VAL A 107 -8.50 3.48 9.50
N VAL A 108 -8.50 2.17 9.73
CA VAL A 108 -9.74 1.42 10.06
C VAL A 108 -10.36 1.98 11.33
N ALA A 109 -9.57 2.15 12.39
CA ALA A 109 -10.04 2.71 13.65
C ALA A 109 -10.65 4.11 13.48
N ALA A 110 -10.00 4.99 12.72
CA ALA A 110 -10.50 6.34 12.45
C ALA A 110 -11.82 6.33 11.66
N VAL A 111 -11.97 5.42 10.70
CA VAL A 111 -13.22 5.26 9.93
C VAL A 111 -14.33 4.70 10.81
N GLU A 112 -14.03 3.71 11.66
CA GLU A 112 -14.97 3.13 12.62
C GLU A 112 -15.46 4.16 13.63
N GLU A 113 -14.55 4.92 14.25
CA GLU A 113 -14.91 5.97 15.21
C GLU A 113 -15.84 7.03 14.59
N ARG A 114 -15.60 7.38 13.33
CA ARG A 114 -16.36 8.43 12.65
C ARG A 114 -17.73 7.97 12.15
N HIS A 115 -17.81 6.76 11.58
CA HIS A 115 -18.99 6.31 10.85
C HIS A 115 -19.72 5.12 11.48
N TYR A 116 -19.05 4.37 12.36
CA TYR A 116 -19.57 3.16 13.00
C TYR A 116 -19.21 3.14 14.51
N PRO A 117 -19.63 4.14 15.31
CA PRO A 117 -19.17 4.31 16.68
C PRO A 117 -19.51 3.12 17.59
N ALA A 118 -20.63 2.44 17.34
CA ALA A 118 -21.01 1.22 18.06
C ALA A 118 -20.07 0.04 17.75
N GLU A 119 -19.53 -0.05 16.54
CA GLU A 119 -18.53 -1.06 16.18
C GLU A 119 -17.16 -0.68 16.73
N ALA A 120 -16.79 0.61 16.66
CA ALA A 120 -15.55 1.11 17.24
C ALA A 120 -15.43 0.77 18.74
N ALA A 121 -16.52 0.91 19.49
CA ALA A 121 -16.56 0.57 20.91
C ALA A 121 -16.39 -0.93 21.21
N ARG A 122 -16.66 -1.80 20.22
CA ARG A 122 -16.54 -3.27 20.34
C ARG A 122 -15.25 -3.81 19.72
N ALA A 123 -14.53 -2.98 18.96
CA ALA A 123 -13.33 -3.35 18.25
C ALA A 123 -12.21 -3.74 19.24
N ARG A 124 -11.50 -4.81 18.92
CA ARG A 124 -10.31 -5.27 19.65
C ARG A 124 -9.08 -5.09 18.75
N PRO A 125 -8.19 -4.12 19.01
CA PRO A 125 -7.01 -3.95 18.18
C PRO A 125 -6.16 -5.23 18.22
N PRO A 126 -5.61 -5.67 17.07
CA PRO A 126 -4.79 -6.87 17.03
C PRO A 126 -3.54 -6.68 17.89
N GLY A 127 -3.21 -7.71 18.69
CA GLY A 127 -1.94 -7.72 19.43
C GLY A 127 -0.74 -7.80 18.47
N TRP A 128 0.44 -7.40 18.96
CA TRP A 128 1.67 -7.34 18.14
C TRP A 128 2.00 -8.66 17.41
N GLY A 129 1.82 -9.80 18.08
CA GLY A 129 2.04 -11.11 17.47
C GLY A 129 1.02 -11.48 16.39
N GLU A 130 -0.25 -11.05 16.55
CA GLU A 130 -1.28 -11.27 15.53
C GLU A 130 -1.04 -10.37 14.31
N ALA A 131 -0.67 -9.10 14.54
CA ALA A 131 -0.27 -8.17 13.49
C ALA A 131 0.93 -8.71 12.69
N LEU A 132 1.96 -9.23 13.37
CA LEU A 132 3.12 -9.83 12.71
C LEU A 132 2.74 -11.06 11.87
N ARG A 133 1.89 -11.95 12.41
CA ARG A 133 1.42 -13.13 11.68
C ARG A 133 0.61 -12.75 10.44
N LEU A 134 -0.23 -11.73 10.54
CA LEU A 134 -1.00 -11.20 9.40
C LEU A 134 -0.07 -10.61 8.34
N GLY A 135 0.93 -9.82 8.76
CA GLY A 135 1.93 -9.24 7.87
C GLY A 135 2.75 -10.30 7.13
N LEU A 136 3.28 -11.29 7.85
CA LEU A 136 4.04 -12.40 7.24
C LEU A 136 3.16 -13.24 6.30
N GLY A 137 1.90 -13.49 6.69
CA GLY A 137 0.94 -14.19 5.84
C GLY A 137 0.61 -13.41 4.56
N SER A 138 0.46 -12.09 4.66
CA SER A 138 0.26 -11.19 3.50
C SER A 138 1.48 -11.20 2.58
N ALA A 139 2.69 -11.01 3.13
CA ALA A 139 3.93 -11.06 2.37
C ALA A 139 4.11 -12.40 1.64
N GLY A 140 3.89 -13.51 2.33
CA GLY A 140 3.97 -14.85 1.74
C GLY A 140 2.96 -15.08 0.61
N ARG A 141 1.72 -14.60 0.76
CA ARG A 141 0.71 -14.65 -0.32
C ARG A 141 1.12 -13.80 -1.51
N MET A 142 1.57 -12.57 -1.26
CA MET A 142 1.96 -11.64 -2.31
C MET A 142 3.13 -12.18 -3.12
N ILE A 143 4.17 -12.69 -2.45
CA ILE A 143 5.31 -13.36 -3.08
C ILE A 143 4.84 -14.58 -3.86
N GLY A 144 4.06 -15.47 -3.23
CA GLY A 144 3.57 -16.70 -3.86
C GLY A 144 2.75 -16.44 -5.12
N TYR A 145 1.83 -15.48 -5.08
CA TYR A 145 1.02 -15.11 -6.23
C TYR A 145 1.84 -14.46 -7.35
N ASN A 146 2.80 -13.59 -7.02
CA ASN A 146 3.66 -12.98 -8.04
C ASN A 146 4.61 -14.01 -8.67
N LEU A 147 5.16 -14.95 -7.90
CA LEU A 147 5.96 -16.05 -8.44
C LEU A 147 5.14 -16.94 -9.36
N LEU A 148 3.90 -17.27 -8.99
CA LEU A 148 3.00 -18.04 -9.84
C LEU A 148 2.59 -17.29 -11.11
N ALA A 149 2.44 -15.97 -11.02
CA ALA A 149 2.10 -15.09 -12.15
C ALA A 149 3.28 -14.83 -13.10
N LEU A 150 4.52 -14.96 -12.63
CA LEU A 150 5.76 -14.70 -13.38
C LEU A 150 5.81 -15.34 -14.78
N PRO A 151 5.59 -16.66 -14.95
CA PRO A 151 5.59 -17.28 -16.28
C PRO A 151 4.50 -16.69 -17.21
N PHE A 152 3.34 -16.32 -16.65
CA PHE A 152 2.25 -15.74 -17.42
C PHE A 152 2.53 -14.28 -17.80
N TYR A 153 3.21 -13.50 -16.96
CA TYR A 153 3.66 -12.16 -17.33
C TYR A 153 4.57 -12.20 -18.55
N LEU A 154 5.51 -13.17 -18.61
CA LEU A 154 6.41 -13.35 -19.75
C LEU A 154 5.65 -13.73 -21.02
N LEU A 155 4.69 -14.65 -20.91
CA LEU A 155 3.86 -15.06 -22.04
C LEU A 155 2.99 -13.91 -22.58
N LEU A 156 2.40 -13.14 -21.67
CA LEU A 156 1.48 -12.05 -22.01
C LEU A 156 2.18 -10.78 -22.48
N LEU A 157 3.50 -10.68 -22.36
CA LEU A 157 4.28 -9.51 -22.78
C LEU A 157 4.02 -9.13 -24.25
N LEU A 158 3.72 -10.11 -25.09
CA LEU A 158 3.40 -9.95 -26.52
C LEU A 158 2.08 -9.20 -26.78
N THR A 159 1.20 -9.08 -25.78
CA THR A 159 -0.15 -8.50 -25.94
C THR A 159 -0.24 -7.03 -25.51
N ALA A 160 0.86 -6.45 -25.00
CA ALA A 160 0.97 -5.12 -24.37
C ALA A 160 0.07 -4.87 -23.13
N ILE A 161 -1.22 -5.22 -23.20
CA ILE A 161 -2.22 -5.05 -22.12
C ILE A 161 -2.20 -6.24 -21.15
N GLY A 162 -1.85 -7.44 -21.61
CA GLY A 162 -1.90 -8.67 -20.81
C GLY A 162 -1.13 -8.61 -19.49
N PRO A 163 0.11 -8.07 -19.43
CA PRO A 163 0.82 -7.94 -18.17
C PRO A 163 0.11 -7.01 -17.18
N VAL A 164 -0.45 -5.90 -17.66
CA VAL A 164 -1.20 -4.96 -16.81
C VAL A 164 -2.50 -5.61 -16.28
N ALA A 165 -3.23 -6.31 -17.15
CA ALA A 165 -4.45 -7.01 -16.75
C ALA A 165 -4.16 -8.12 -15.72
N LEU A 166 -3.11 -8.92 -15.95
CA LEU A 166 -2.68 -9.95 -15.02
C LEU A 166 -2.23 -9.35 -13.68
N PHE A 167 -1.48 -8.24 -13.73
CA PHE A 167 -1.08 -7.49 -12.53
C PHE A 167 -2.28 -7.06 -11.71
N LEU A 168 -3.27 -6.44 -12.34
CA LEU A 168 -4.48 -6.00 -11.66
C LEU A 168 -5.24 -7.17 -11.04
N VAL A 169 -5.43 -8.28 -11.77
CA VAL A 169 -6.14 -9.46 -11.26
C VAL A 169 -5.43 -10.08 -10.06
N VAL A 170 -4.12 -10.33 -10.19
CA VAL A 170 -3.31 -10.97 -9.14
C VAL A 170 -3.29 -10.12 -7.87
N ASN A 171 -3.00 -8.82 -8.02
CA ASN A 171 -2.94 -7.91 -6.88
C ASN A 171 -4.34 -7.62 -6.30
N ALA A 172 -5.40 -7.60 -7.11
CA ALA A 172 -6.76 -7.42 -6.61
C ALA A 172 -7.20 -8.55 -5.67
N ILE A 173 -6.86 -9.80 -6.00
CA ILE A 173 -7.18 -10.96 -5.17
C ILE A 173 -6.37 -10.91 -3.87
N ALA A 174 -5.08 -10.57 -3.94
CA ALA A 174 -4.17 -10.46 -2.80
C ALA A 174 -4.60 -9.32 -1.85
N LEU A 175 -4.63 -8.08 -2.36
CA LEU A 175 -4.97 -6.89 -1.59
C LEU A 175 -6.40 -6.96 -1.07
N GLY A 176 -7.34 -7.44 -1.88
CA GLY A 176 -8.73 -7.61 -1.46
C GLY A 176 -8.89 -8.57 -0.28
N ARG A 177 -8.02 -9.58 -0.16
CA ARG A 177 -7.93 -10.41 1.04
C ARG A 177 -7.38 -9.63 2.22
N ASP A 178 -6.23 -9.00 2.03
CA ASP A 178 -5.47 -8.41 3.13
C ASP A 178 -6.21 -7.23 3.76
N LEU A 179 -6.82 -6.38 2.93
CA LEU A 179 -7.66 -5.26 3.36
C LEU A 179 -8.91 -5.73 4.13
N ASP A 180 -9.50 -6.85 3.74
CA ASP A 180 -10.65 -7.43 4.46
C ASP A 180 -10.26 -8.04 5.79
N GLU A 181 -9.14 -8.77 5.80
CA GLU A 181 -8.60 -9.44 6.98
C GLU A 181 -8.17 -8.41 8.05
N MET A 182 -7.68 -7.26 7.62
CA MET A 182 -7.32 -6.13 8.49
C MET A 182 -8.51 -5.53 9.25
N VAL A 183 -9.70 -5.48 8.66
CA VAL A 183 -10.91 -5.06 9.40
C VAL A 183 -11.44 -6.23 10.23
N ALA A 184 -11.46 -7.42 9.64
CA ALA A 184 -12.02 -8.61 10.27
C ALA A 184 -11.29 -9.01 11.56
N VAL A 185 -9.97 -8.84 11.64
CA VAL A 185 -9.18 -9.16 12.84
C VAL A 185 -9.66 -8.40 14.08
N ARG A 186 -10.21 -7.20 13.89
CA ARG A 186 -10.68 -6.34 14.99
C ARG A 186 -12.00 -6.81 15.61
N HIS A 187 -12.75 -7.65 14.89
CA HIS A 187 -14.14 -8.00 15.23
C HIS A 187 -14.44 -9.49 15.25
N LEU A 188 -13.57 -10.30 14.65
CA LEU A 188 -13.81 -11.72 14.42
C LEU A 188 -12.64 -12.57 14.92
N ASP A 189 -12.98 -13.69 15.53
CA ASP A 189 -12.04 -14.74 15.86
C ASP A 189 -11.53 -15.49 14.61
N ALA A 190 -10.50 -16.31 14.77
CA ALA A 190 -9.87 -16.99 13.65
C ALA A 190 -10.84 -17.89 12.85
N ALA A 191 -11.80 -18.53 13.53
CA ALA A 191 -12.80 -19.40 12.90
C ALA A 191 -13.78 -18.60 12.03
N ALA A 192 -14.35 -17.52 12.58
CA ALA A 192 -15.27 -16.65 11.85
C ALA A 192 -14.58 -15.92 10.69
N ARG A 193 -13.31 -15.53 10.84
CA ARG A 193 -12.51 -14.97 9.73
C ARG A 193 -12.41 -15.96 8.57
N LYS A 194 -12.13 -17.24 8.86
CA LYS A 194 -12.05 -18.29 7.82
C LYS A 194 -13.40 -18.50 7.13
N ALA A 195 -14.49 -18.57 7.89
CA ALA A 195 -15.84 -18.73 7.36
C ALA A 195 -16.26 -17.58 6.43
N ARG A 196 -15.79 -16.36 6.72
CA ARG A 196 -16.09 -15.17 5.92
C ARG A 196 -15.42 -15.14 4.55
N LEU A 197 -14.36 -15.92 4.33
CA LEU A 197 -13.55 -15.82 3.11
C LEU A 197 -14.30 -16.20 1.83
N ALA A 198 -15.18 -17.20 1.87
CA ALA A 198 -15.91 -17.69 0.70
C ALA A 198 -17.03 -16.74 0.25
N PRO A 199 -17.96 -16.29 1.11
CA PRO A 199 -19.07 -15.42 0.69
C PRO A 199 -18.63 -14.02 0.26
N THR A 200 -17.45 -13.56 0.70
CA THR A 200 -16.98 -12.19 0.44
C THR A 200 -16.04 -12.06 -0.75
N ARG A 201 -15.78 -13.14 -1.50
CA ARG A 201 -14.77 -13.16 -2.58
C ARG A 201 -14.97 -12.04 -3.62
N GLY A 202 -16.20 -11.85 -4.10
CA GLY A 202 -16.50 -10.82 -5.12
C GLY A 202 -16.26 -9.40 -4.60
N GLY A 203 -16.83 -9.05 -3.45
CA GLY A 203 -16.65 -7.72 -2.84
C GLY A 203 -15.19 -7.42 -2.47
N ARG A 204 -14.45 -8.45 -2.05
CA ARG A 204 -13.01 -8.36 -1.77
C ARG A 204 -12.21 -8.12 -3.05
N ALA A 205 -12.47 -8.87 -4.11
CA ALA A 205 -11.81 -8.68 -5.39
C ALA A 205 -12.03 -7.25 -5.93
N LEU A 206 -13.25 -6.70 -5.81
CA LEU A 206 -13.52 -5.32 -6.20
C LEU A 206 -12.75 -4.29 -5.35
N THR A 207 -12.72 -4.49 -4.04
CA THR A 207 -11.96 -3.62 -3.11
C THR A 207 -10.46 -3.64 -3.48
N GLY A 208 -9.92 -4.83 -3.70
CA GLY A 208 -8.53 -5.01 -4.10
C GLY A 208 -8.23 -4.48 -5.50
N LEU A 209 -9.18 -4.55 -6.44
CA LEU A 209 -9.02 -4.01 -7.79
C LEU A 209 -8.90 -2.49 -7.78
N VAL A 210 -9.73 -1.81 -6.98
CA VAL A 210 -9.60 -0.36 -6.78
C VAL A 210 -8.23 -0.04 -6.17
N ALA A 211 -7.83 -0.74 -5.11
CA ALA A 211 -6.52 -0.52 -4.49
C ALA A 211 -5.36 -0.76 -5.47
N ALA A 212 -5.37 -1.87 -6.21
CA ALA A 212 -4.37 -2.21 -7.22
C ALA A 212 -4.30 -1.17 -8.35
N GLY A 213 -5.45 -0.67 -8.80
CA GLY A 213 -5.54 0.39 -9.80
C GLY A 213 -4.95 1.71 -9.29
N LEU A 214 -5.22 2.09 -8.04
CA LEU A 214 -4.63 3.28 -7.42
C LEU A 214 -3.10 3.13 -7.28
N PHE A 215 -2.59 1.94 -6.99
CA PHE A 215 -1.15 1.67 -6.93
C PHE A 215 -0.43 1.89 -8.26
N MET A 216 -1.12 1.71 -9.40
CA MET A 216 -0.52 1.95 -10.72
C MET A 216 -0.31 3.42 -11.03
N ILE A 217 -1.04 4.32 -10.37
CA ILE A 217 -0.98 5.76 -10.64
C ILE A 217 0.06 6.38 -9.70
N PRO A 218 1.18 6.92 -10.23
CA PRO A 218 2.17 7.62 -9.42
C PRO A 218 1.50 8.74 -8.60
N VAL A 219 2.01 9.01 -7.40
CA VAL A 219 1.45 9.97 -6.41
C VAL A 219 0.13 9.50 -5.78
N VAL A 220 -0.82 8.99 -6.58
CA VAL A 220 -2.10 8.45 -6.08
C VAL A 220 -1.91 7.13 -5.33
N ASN A 221 -0.87 6.36 -5.66
CA ASN A 221 -0.49 5.14 -4.95
C ASN A 221 -0.28 5.33 -3.43
N LEU A 222 0.05 6.55 -2.99
CA LEU A 222 0.13 6.93 -1.57
C LEU A 222 -1.23 6.83 -0.88
N LEU A 223 -2.30 7.10 -1.62
CA LEU A 223 -3.67 7.07 -1.11
C LEU A 223 -4.26 5.67 -1.16
N ALA A 224 -3.68 4.76 -1.95
CA ALA A 224 -4.20 3.42 -2.17
C ALA A 224 -4.44 2.62 -0.87
N PRO A 225 -3.53 2.60 0.13
CA PRO A 225 -3.78 1.86 1.36
C PRO A 225 -4.86 2.52 2.23
N VAL A 226 -4.91 3.86 2.27
CA VAL A 226 -5.95 4.61 3.01
C VAL A 226 -7.33 4.36 2.41
N ILE A 227 -7.46 4.55 1.09
CA ILE A 227 -8.71 4.35 0.37
C ILE A 227 -9.13 2.89 0.43
N GLY A 228 -8.19 1.95 0.27
CA GLY A 228 -8.44 0.52 0.39
C GLY A 228 -8.95 0.12 1.77
N ALA A 229 -8.31 0.62 2.84
CA ALA A 229 -8.71 0.37 4.23
C ALA A 229 -10.11 0.92 4.52
N ALA A 230 -10.38 2.18 4.13
CA ALA A 230 -11.69 2.79 4.32
C ALA A 230 -12.78 2.05 3.54
N LEU A 231 -12.52 1.71 2.28
CA LEU A 231 -13.46 0.96 1.43
C LEU A 231 -13.76 -0.43 2.02
N ALA A 232 -12.72 -1.13 2.49
CA ALA A 232 -12.88 -2.42 3.17
C ALA A 232 -13.72 -2.29 4.45
N THR A 233 -13.50 -1.24 5.24
CA THR A 233 -14.24 -0.96 6.48
C THR A 233 -15.71 -0.71 6.22
N HIS A 234 -16.02 0.17 5.26
CA HIS A 234 -17.40 0.44 4.86
C HIS A 234 -18.09 -0.80 4.31
N ARG A 235 -17.41 -1.61 3.50
CA ARG A 235 -17.98 -2.87 3.01
C ARG A 235 -18.19 -3.88 4.14
N PHE A 236 -17.24 -3.96 5.06
CA PHE A 236 -17.29 -4.89 6.18
C PHE A 236 -18.51 -4.63 7.06
N HIS A 237 -18.73 -3.38 7.47
CA HIS A 237 -19.86 -2.99 8.31
C HIS A 237 -21.17 -2.80 7.52
N GLY A 238 -21.09 -2.32 6.27
CA GLY A 238 -22.25 -2.17 5.39
C GLY A 238 -22.88 -3.51 4.97
N SER A 239 -22.13 -4.61 5.02
CA SER A 239 -22.66 -5.97 4.80
C SER A 239 -23.36 -6.59 6.02
N ARG A 240 -23.39 -5.89 7.17
CA ARG A 240 -23.99 -6.34 8.43
C ARG A 240 -25.28 -5.58 8.81
N GLY A 241 -25.70 -4.63 7.99
CA GLY A 241 -26.98 -3.93 8.10
C GLY A 241 -28.05 -4.52 7.18
#